data_AF-A0AAI8BF72-F1
#
_entry.id   AF-A0AAI8BF72-F1
#
_cell.length_a   1.000
_cell.length_b   1.000
_cell.length_c   1.000
_cell.angle_alpha   90.00
_cell.angle_beta   90.00
_cell.angle_gamma   90.00
#
_symmetry.space_group_name_H-M   'P 1'
#
loop_
_entity.id
_entity.type
_entity.pdbx_description
1 polymer ?
#
loop_
_entity_poly.entity_id
_entity_poly.type
_entity_poly.pdbx_seq_one_letter_code
_entity_poly.pdbx_strand_id
1 'polypeptide(L)' 'MTQKNFPATIRFRGYFAEQGVNGMWKLRGRGERRLVTHSELLNLVNARPKRKGGAR' A
#
# COMPACT_ATOMS: atom_id res chain seq x y z
N MET A 1 12.25 21.31 -11.96
CA MET A 1 12.88 20.06 -11.48
C MET A 1 11.99 18.90 -11.93
N THR A 2 12.36 18.22 -13.01
CA THR A 2 11.55 17.11 -13.55
C THR A 2 11.78 15.91 -12.65
N GLN A 3 10.89 15.69 -11.67
CA GLN A 3 10.90 14.45 -10.88
C GLN A 3 10.73 13.30 -11.87
N LYS A 4 11.82 12.57 -12.13
CA LYS A 4 11.76 11.26 -12.77
C LYS A 4 10.89 10.39 -11.86
N ASN A 5 9.61 10.29 -12.18
CA ASN A 5 8.66 9.38 -11.57
C ASN A 5 9.05 7.97 -12.00
N PHE A 6 10.14 7.44 -11.44
CA PHE A 6 10.38 6.02 -11.45
C PHE A 6 9.14 5.36 -10.84
N PRO A 7 8.56 4.31 -11.46
CA PRO A 7 7.39 3.66 -10.89
C PRO A 7 7.75 3.16 -9.50
N ALA A 8 7.29 3.90 -8.49
CA ALA A 8 7.58 3.59 -7.11
C ALA A 8 6.82 2.30 -6.78
N THR A 9 7.56 1.24 -6.47
CA THR A 9 6.98 0.00 -5.97
C THR A 9 7.23 -0.04 -4.48
N ILE A 10 6.16 0.00 -3.68
CA ILE A 10 6.23 -0.08 -2.22
C ILE A 10 5.87 -1.51 -1.80
N ARG A 11 6.74 -2.14 -1.00
CA ARG A 11 6.51 -3.47 -0.44
C ARG A 11 6.28 -3.36 1.06
N PHE A 12 5.21 -3.92 1.57
CA PHE A 12 4.91 -3.90 3.01
C PHE A 12 4.02 -5.08 3.39
N ARG A 13 4.34 -5.79 4.48
CA ARG A 13 3.46 -6.82 5.09
C ARG A 13 2.95 -7.92 4.14
N GLY A 14 3.71 -8.26 3.09
CA GLY A 14 3.30 -9.22 2.06
C GLY A 14 2.38 -8.63 0.98
N TYR A 15 2.23 -7.31 0.94
CA TYR A 15 1.64 -6.54 -0.13
C TYR A 15 2.70 -5.83 -0.96
N PHE A 16 2.34 -5.58 -2.22
CA PHE A 16 3.08 -4.85 -3.24
C PHE A 16 2.14 -3.78 -3.78
N ALA A 17 2.55 -2.52 -3.73
CA ALA A 17 1.83 -1.39 -4.29
C ALA A 17 2.67 -0.75 -5.39
N GLU A 18 2.13 -0.69 -6.61
CA GLU A 18 2.78 -0.11 -7.78
C GLU A 18 2.08 1.19 -8.17
N GLN A 19 2.82 2.28 -8.30
CA GLN A 19 2.26 3.57 -8.70
C GLN A 19 1.82 3.53 -10.17
N GLY A 20 0.55 3.80 -10.42
CA GLY A 20 -0.01 3.97 -11.76
C GLY A 20 0.10 5.42 -12.26
N VAL A 21 -0.10 5.59 -13.57
CA VAL A 21 -0.06 6.89 -14.28
C VAL A 21 -1.12 7.89 -13.81
N ASN A 22 -2.22 7.43 -13.22
CA ASN A 22 -3.35 8.27 -12.79
C ASN A 22 -3.29 8.66 -11.30
N GLY A 23 -2.14 8.50 -10.64
CA GLY A 23 -2.00 8.74 -9.19
C GLY A 23 -2.61 7.65 -8.29
N MET A 24 -3.27 6.65 -8.87
CA MET A 24 -3.73 5.46 -8.17
C MET A 24 -2.62 4.41 -8.08
N TRP A 25 -2.68 3.61 -7.02
CA TRP A 25 -1.74 2.54 -6.72
C TRP A 25 -2.40 1.18 -6.92
N LYS A 26 -1.72 0.29 -7.63
CA LYS A 26 -2.13 -1.11 -7.79
C LYS A 26 -1.61 -1.91 -6.61
N LEU A 27 -2.48 -2.23 -5.65
CA LEU A 27 -2.17 -3.09 -4.52
C LEU A 27 -2.36 -4.56 -4.89
N ARG A 28 -1.39 -5.40 -4.55
CA ARG A 28 -1.42 -6.86 -4.73
C ARG A 28 -0.78 -7.55 -3.54
N GLY A 29 -1.42 -8.57 -2.98
CA GLY A 29 -0.84 -9.37 -1.91
C GLY A 29 -1.89 -10.14 -1.13
N ARG A 30 -1.49 -11.25 -0.50
CA ARG A 30 -2.37 -12.08 0.34
C ARG A 30 -3.70 -12.50 -0.32
N GLY A 31 -3.69 -12.71 -1.64
CA GLY A 31 -4.89 -13.04 -2.42
C GLY A 31 -5.77 -11.84 -2.79
N GLU A 32 -5.42 -10.63 -2.36
CA GLU A 32 -6.13 -9.40 -2.64
C GLU A 32 -5.47 -8.63 -3.81
N ARG A 33 -6.30 -8.07 -4.69
CA ARG A 33 -5.88 -7.16 -5.77
C ARG A 33 -6.86 -6.00 -5.83
N ARG A 34 -6.38 -4.78 -5.56
CA ARG A 34 -7.22 -3.58 -5.48
C ARG A 34 -6.48 -2.35 -6.00
N LEU A 35 -7.23 -1.39 -6.53
CA LEU A 35 -6.74 -0.05 -6.81
C LEU A 35 -7.02 0.83 -5.59
N VAL A 36 -5.97 1.48 -5.07
CA VAL A 36 -6.06 2.34 -3.89
C VAL A 36 -5.44 3.70 -4.19
N THR A 37 -5.95 4.73 -3.56
CA THR A 37 -5.34 6.06 -3.55
C THR A 37 -4.05 6.07 -2.72
N HIS A 38 -3.24 7.11 -2.87
CA HIS A 38 -2.02 7.26 -2.08
C HIS A 38 -2.30 7.34 -0.56
N SER A 39 -3.38 8.02 -0.15
CA SER A 39 -3.79 8.11 1.26
C SER A 39 -4.25 6.77 1.82
N GLU A 40 -5.03 5.99 1.08
CA GLU A 40 -5.40 4.63 1.45
C GLU A 40 -4.17 3.72 1.59
N LEU A 41 -3.21 3.84 0.66
CA LEU A 41 -1.96 3.10 0.74
C LEU A 41 -1.18 3.45 2.01
N LEU A 42 -1.03 4.74 2.33
CA LEU A 42 -0.36 5.18 3.55
C LEU A 42 -1.05 4.64 4.81
N ASN A 43 -2.39 4.61 4.81
CA ASN A 43 -3.14 3.99 5.91
C ASN A 43 -2.83 2.50 6.03
N LEU A 44 -2.76 1.75 4.94
CA LEU A 44 -2.44 0.32 4.95
C LEU A 44 -0.99 0.04 5.40
N VAL A 45 -0.04 0.86 4.97
CA VAL A 45 1.37 0.77 5.37
C VAL A 45 1.52 1.03 6.87
N ASN A 46 0.87 2.08 7.38
CA ASN A 46 0.97 2.51 8.76
C ASN A 46 0.01 1.78 9.72
N ALA A 47 -1.02 1.10 9.22
CA ALA A 47 -2.02 0.42 10.03
C ALA A 47 -1.34 -0.60 10.94
N ARG A 48 -1.14 -0.33 12.23
CA ARG A 48 -0.52 -1.28 13.16
C ARG A 48 -1.29 -2.62 13.11
N PRO A 49 -0.62 -3.80 13.20
CA PRO A 49 -1.36 -5.04 13.41
C PRO A 49 -2.28 -4.80 14.58
N LYS A 50 -3.59 -5.07 14.45
CA LYS A 50 -4.50 -4.96 15.59
C LYS A 50 -3.83 -5.77 16.69
N ARG A 51 -3.33 -5.09 17.74
CA ARG A 51 -2.91 -5.78 18.95
C ARG A 51 -4.12 -6.64 19.26
N LYS A 52 -3.96 -7.97 19.26
CA LYS A 52 -4.92 -8.83 19.94
C LYS A 52 -4.97 -8.23 21.35
N GLY A 53 -5.98 -7.40 21.61
CA GLY A 53 -6.30 -6.99 22.96
C GLY A 53 -6.41 -8.31 23.71
N GLY A 54 -5.62 -8.45 24.77
CA GLY A 54 -5.59 -9.67 25.55
C GLY A 54 -7.02 -10.08 25.86
N ALA A 55 -7.48 -11.15 25.23
CA ALA A 55 -8.67 -11.83 25.65
C ALA A 55 -8.17 -12.81 26.72
N ARG A 56 -8.52 -12.43 27.95
CA ARG A 56 -8.40 -13.12 29.24
C ARG A 56 -7.98 -14.58 29.20
#